data_AF-A0A3D5YHY8-F1
#
_entry.id   AF-A0A3D5YHY8-F1
#
_cell.length_a   1.000
_cell.length_b   1.000
_cell.length_c   1.000
_cell.angle_alpha   90.00
_cell.angle_beta   90.00
_cell.angle_gamma   90.00
#
_symmetry.space_group_name_H-M   'P 1'
#
loop_
_entity.id
_entity.type
_entity.pdbx_description
1 polymer ?
#
loop_
_entity_poly.entity_id
_entity_poly.type
_entity_poly.pdbx_seq_one_letter_code
_entity_poly.pdbx_strand_id
1 'polypeptide(L)'
;MAIFLIAKNRAFLLGKAIPHDIKEEIIEMLEADPIIDKVLDFKSSILDFNSYHIKCEIECNGTALMKELGKHNFFRNEYEEVKDDYQAFLEFCIDFTGRLPRLIGTRIDVVEAEIKKKFPQVKHIDLEIN
;
A
#
# COMPACT_ATOMS: atom_id res chain seq x y z
N MET A 1 -37.87 -19.26 -18.32
CA MET A 1 -36.63 -18.77 -18.96
C MET A 1 -36.03 -17.57 -18.19
N ALA A 2 -35.87 -17.66 -16.86
CA ALA A 2 -35.28 -16.59 -16.03
C ALA A 2 -33.95 -16.99 -15.37
N ILE A 3 -33.62 -18.29 -15.35
CA ILE A 3 -32.39 -18.81 -14.75
C ILE A 3 -31.16 -18.50 -15.64
N PHE A 4 -31.35 -18.43 -16.96
CA PHE A 4 -30.27 -18.16 -17.91
C PHE A 4 -29.75 -16.72 -17.82
N LEU A 5 -30.61 -15.74 -17.49
CA LEU A 5 -30.17 -14.35 -17.28
C LEU A 5 -29.41 -14.18 -15.94
N ILE A 6 -29.79 -14.90 -14.89
CA ILE A 6 -29.14 -14.81 -13.58
C ILE A 6 -27.73 -15.43 -13.64
N ALA A 7 -27.56 -16.56 -14.33
CA ALA A 7 -26.24 -17.17 -14.53
C ALA A 7 -25.32 -16.28 -15.40
N LYS A 8 -25.86 -15.67 -16.45
CA LYS A 8 -25.10 -14.76 -17.32
C LYS A 8 -24.74 -13.46 -16.61
N ASN A 9 -25.63 -12.92 -15.77
CA ASN A 9 -25.33 -11.77 -14.91
C ASN A 9 -24.29 -12.13 -13.85
N ARG A 10 -24.27 -13.33 -13.26
CA ARG A 10 -23.19 -13.74 -12.34
C ARG A 10 -21.84 -13.80 -13.04
N ALA A 11 -21.77 -14.32 -14.26
CA ALA A 11 -20.54 -14.35 -15.06
C ALA A 11 -20.12 -12.96 -15.56
N PHE A 12 -21.05 -12.01 -15.72
CA PHE A 12 -20.77 -10.62 -16.12
C PHE A 12 -20.44 -9.69 -14.94
N LEU A 13 -20.99 -9.97 -13.74
CA LEU A 13 -20.67 -9.31 -12.47
C LEU A 13 -19.33 -9.80 -11.89
N LEU A 14 -18.83 -10.95 -12.36
CA LEU A 14 -17.40 -11.33 -12.35
C LEU A 14 -16.66 -10.58 -13.47
N GLY A 15 -16.87 -9.27 -13.53
CA GLY A 15 -16.33 -8.36 -14.53
C GLY A 15 -14.82 -8.54 -14.66
N LYS A 16 -14.35 -8.68 -15.90
CA LYS A 16 -13.03 -9.21 -16.24
C LYS A 16 -11.95 -8.59 -15.33
N ALA A 17 -11.27 -9.44 -14.56
CA ALA A 17 -10.14 -9.02 -13.75
C ALA A 17 -9.06 -8.39 -14.65
N ILE A 18 -8.17 -7.59 -14.03
CA ILE A 18 -6.94 -7.19 -14.69
C ILE A 18 -6.19 -8.44 -15.18
N PRO A 19 -5.54 -8.39 -16.37
CA PRO A 19 -4.74 -9.50 -16.86
C PRO A 19 -3.76 -10.03 -15.81
N HIS A 20 -3.57 -11.35 -15.77
CA HIS A 20 -2.82 -12.02 -14.72
C HIS A 20 -1.36 -11.57 -14.66
N ASP A 21 -0.74 -11.41 -15.82
CA ASP A 21 0.60 -10.87 -16.00
C ASP A 21 0.75 -9.47 -15.39
N ILE A 22 -0.23 -8.59 -15.64
CA ILE A 22 -0.23 -7.24 -15.07
C ILE A 22 -0.46 -7.30 -13.55
N LYS A 23 -1.32 -8.20 -13.07
CA LYS A 23 -1.53 -8.42 -11.63
C LYS A 23 -0.23 -8.84 -10.95
N GLU A 24 0.47 -9.85 -11.49
CA GLU A 24 1.72 -10.34 -10.92
C GLU A 24 2.79 -9.25 -10.91
N GLU A 25 2.94 -8.50 -12.00
CA GLU A 25 3.92 -7.42 -12.09
C GLU A 25 3.62 -6.28 -11.09
N ILE A 26 2.34 -5.98 -10.83
CA ILE A 26 1.94 -5.03 -9.80
C ILE A 26 2.29 -5.56 -8.41
N ILE A 27 2.00 -6.83 -8.12
CA ILE A 27 2.34 -7.44 -6.82
C ILE A 27 3.85 -7.43 -6.59
N GLU A 28 4.64 -7.85 -7.59
CA GLU A 28 6.10 -7.82 -7.51
C GLU A 28 6.64 -6.40 -7.28
N MET A 29 6.03 -5.39 -7.91
CA MET A 29 6.42 -4.00 -7.72
C MET A 29 6.07 -3.48 -6.32
N LEU A 30 4.91 -3.88 -5.78
CA LEU A 30 4.53 -3.57 -4.40
C LEU A 30 5.48 -4.23 -3.40
N GLU A 31 5.77 -5.52 -3.54
CA GLU A 31 6.65 -6.28 -2.63
C GLU A 31 8.14 -5.97 -2.83
N ALA A 32 8.51 -5.27 -3.91
CA ALA A 32 9.84 -4.70 -4.08
C ALA A 32 10.08 -3.47 -3.18
N ASP A 33 9.01 -2.85 -2.66
CA ASP A 33 9.12 -1.81 -1.66
C ASP A 33 9.51 -2.43 -0.31
N PRO A 34 10.63 -2.03 0.32
CA PRO A 34 11.05 -2.65 1.58
C PRO A 34 10.07 -2.42 2.73
N ILE A 35 9.18 -1.43 2.65
CA ILE A 35 8.17 -1.14 3.67
C ILE A 35 6.92 -2.03 3.50
N ILE A 36 6.71 -2.63 2.33
CA ILE A 36 5.62 -3.57 2.06
C ILE A 36 6.18 -4.99 2.16
N ASP A 37 5.77 -5.74 3.18
CA ASP A 37 6.24 -7.11 3.41
C ASP A 37 5.52 -8.10 2.50
N LYS A 38 4.21 -7.89 2.30
CA LYS A 38 3.35 -8.80 1.54
C LYS A 38 2.10 -8.12 1.01
N VAL A 39 1.65 -8.55 -0.16
CA VAL A 39 0.34 -8.18 -0.72
C VAL A 39 -0.68 -9.30 -0.48
N LEU A 40 -1.83 -8.93 0.06
CA LEU A 40 -2.95 -9.80 0.39
C LEU A 40 -4.23 -9.34 -0.33
N ASP A 41 -5.19 -10.26 -0.46
CA ASP A 41 -6.55 -9.96 -0.92
C ASP A 41 -6.70 -9.14 -2.22
N PHE A 42 -5.73 -9.26 -3.15
CA PHE A 42 -5.72 -8.50 -4.39
C PHE A 42 -6.98 -8.75 -5.24
N LYS A 43 -7.75 -7.68 -5.44
CA LYS A 43 -8.97 -7.64 -6.25
C LYS A 43 -8.84 -6.54 -7.28
N SER A 44 -9.44 -6.77 -8.45
CA SER A 44 -9.53 -5.77 -9.51
C SER A 44 -10.92 -5.77 -10.12
N SER A 45 -11.34 -4.61 -10.58
CA SER A 45 -12.58 -4.42 -11.34
C SER A 45 -12.33 -3.51 -12.53
N ILE A 46 -13.11 -3.68 -13.60
CA ILE A 46 -13.07 -2.80 -14.76
C ILE A 46 -13.96 -1.58 -14.49
N LEU A 47 -13.41 -0.39 -14.73
CA LEU A 47 -14.15 0.86 -14.76
C LEU A 47 -14.68 1.14 -16.18
N ASP A 48 -13.80 1.04 -17.17
CA ASP A 48 -14.06 1.31 -18.60
C ASP A 48 -13.17 0.43 -19.50
N PHE A 49 -13.26 0.58 -20.83
CA PHE A 49 -12.37 -0.14 -21.75
C PHE A 49 -10.90 0.09 -21.37
N ASN A 50 -10.23 -0.99 -20.94
CA ASN A 50 -8.84 -1.00 -20.49
C ASN A 50 -8.54 -0.02 -19.32
N SER A 51 -9.51 0.17 -18.41
CA SER A 51 -9.32 0.94 -17.17
C SER A 51 -9.74 0.12 -15.95
N TYR A 52 -8.88 0.06 -14.94
CA TYR A 52 -9.01 -0.81 -13.78
C TYR A 52 -9.01 -0.05 -12.46
N HIS A 53 -9.78 -0.55 -11.50
CA HIS A 53 -9.70 -0.22 -10.08
C HIS A 53 -9.18 -1.43 -9.31
N ILE A 54 -8.08 -1.25 -8.60
CA ILE A 54 -7.44 -2.25 -7.75
C ILE A 54 -7.72 -1.95 -6.28
N LYS A 55 -7.94 -3.01 -5.51
CA LYS A 55 -7.91 -2.96 -4.04
C LYS A 55 -7.10 -4.15 -3.53
N CYS A 56 -6.20 -3.91 -2.61
CA CYS A 56 -5.50 -4.98 -1.92
C CYS A 56 -5.14 -4.57 -0.49
N GLU A 57 -4.96 -5.58 0.33
CA GLU A 57 -4.42 -5.43 1.67
C GLU A 57 -2.90 -5.60 1.62
N ILE A 58 -2.18 -4.93 2.52
CA ILE A 58 -0.73 -5.03 2.63
C ILE A 58 -0.32 -5.26 4.09
N GLU A 59 0.68 -6.10 4.28
CA GLU A 59 1.41 -6.18 5.54
C GLU A 59 2.61 -5.23 5.47
N CYS A 60 2.79 -4.40 6.49
CA CYS A 60 3.86 -3.40 6.52
C CYS A 60 5.05 -3.87 7.36
N ASN A 61 6.26 -3.66 6.85
CA ASN A 61 7.50 -3.95 7.57
C ASN A 61 8.01 -2.73 8.35
N GLY A 62 7.55 -2.58 9.59
CA GLY A 62 7.96 -1.49 10.47
C GLY A 62 9.46 -1.44 10.75
N THR A 63 10.15 -2.59 10.72
CA THR A 63 11.61 -2.65 10.89
C THR A 63 12.33 -2.03 9.69
N ALA A 64 11.88 -2.34 8.48
CA ALA A 64 12.43 -1.74 7.26
C ALA A 64 12.18 -0.23 7.20
N LEU A 65 11.00 0.23 7.60
CA LEU A 65 10.70 1.65 7.75
C LEU A 65 11.69 2.34 8.70
N MET A 66 11.91 1.79 9.90
CA MET A 66 12.86 2.36 10.85
C MET A 66 14.30 2.38 10.33
N LYS A 67 14.73 1.34 9.60
CA LYS A 67 16.04 1.31 8.94
C LYS A 67 16.16 2.41 7.89
N GLU A 68 15.13 2.63 7.08
CA GLU A 68 15.11 3.65 6.05
C GLU A 68 15.18 5.06 6.65
N LEU A 69 14.37 5.35 7.67
CA LEU A 69 14.43 6.61 8.41
C LEU A 69 15.81 6.83 9.05
N GLY A 70 16.42 5.77 9.58
CA GLY A 70 17.77 5.80 10.15
C GLY A 70 18.86 6.16 9.13
N LYS A 71 18.82 5.60 7.91
CA LYS A 71 19.78 5.94 6.83
C LYS A 71 19.78 7.43 6.49
N HIS A 72 18.62 8.08 6.62
CA HIS A 72 18.44 9.50 6.32
C HIS A 72 18.66 10.42 7.52
N ASN A 73 19.17 9.90 8.66
CA ASN A 73 19.34 10.66 9.90
C ASN A 73 18.05 11.36 10.34
N PHE A 74 16.89 10.75 10.08
CA PHE A 74 15.58 11.39 10.25
C PHE A 74 15.36 11.89 11.69
N PHE A 75 15.85 11.16 12.69
CA PHE A 75 15.72 11.50 14.12
C PHE A 75 16.94 12.19 14.72
N ARG A 76 17.86 12.73 13.91
CA ARG A 76 19.12 13.29 14.45
C ARG A 76 18.86 14.42 15.43
N ASN A 77 17.92 15.30 15.12
CA ASN A 77 17.62 16.44 15.99
C ASN A 77 16.90 15.97 17.25
N GLU A 78 15.85 15.14 17.11
CA GLU A 78 15.14 14.59 18.26
C GLU A 78 16.06 13.78 19.17
N TYR A 79 17.03 13.03 18.62
CA TYR A 79 18.03 12.32 19.41
C TYR A 79 18.87 13.27 20.26
N GLU A 80 19.40 14.35 19.69
CA GLU A 80 20.20 15.32 20.44
C GLU A 80 19.40 16.02 21.56
N GLU A 81 18.08 16.17 21.37
CA GLU A 81 17.17 16.76 22.35
C GLU A 81 16.84 15.82 23.51
N VAL A 82 16.69 14.51 23.26
CA VAL A 82 16.17 13.56 24.27
C VAL A 82 17.21 12.61 24.87
N LYS A 83 18.44 12.54 24.32
CA LYS A 83 19.46 11.52 24.70
C LYS A 83 19.84 11.48 26.19
N ASP A 84 19.70 12.59 26.90
CA ASP A 84 20.13 12.75 28.30
C ASP A 84 18.96 12.70 29.31
N ASP A 85 17.71 12.59 28.84
CA ASP A 85 16.50 12.57 29.68
C ASP A 85 15.55 11.44 29.25
N TYR A 86 15.39 10.46 30.13
CA TYR A 86 14.52 9.31 29.89
C TYR A 86 13.04 9.70 29.73
N GLN A 87 12.57 10.73 30.45
CA GLN A 87 11.19 11.17 30.34
C GLN A 87 10.94 11.84 28.99
N ALA A 88 11.88 12.68 28.54
CA ALA A 88 11.83 13.27 27.19
C ALA A 88 11.90 12.19 26.10
N PHE A 89 12.70 11.13 26.30
CA PHE A 89 12.75 9.99 25.39
C PHE A 89 11.40 9.25 25.30
N LEU A 90 10.72 9.05 26.44
CA LEU A 90 9.39 8.44 26.46
C LEU A 90 8.34 9.29 25.73
N GLU A 91 8.38 10.61 25.92
CA GLU A 91 7.51 11.55 25.19
C GLU A 91 7.75 11.48 23.68
N PHE A 92 9.02 11.47 23.25
CA PHE A 92 9.38 11.25 21.85
C PHE A 92 8.82 9.93 21.30
N CYS A 93 8.88 8.83 22.07
CA CYS A 93 8.35 7.54 21.65
C CYS A 93 6.82 7.60 21.43
N ILE A 94 6.10 8.29 22.31
CA ILE A 94 4.64 8.49 22.20
C ILE A 94 4.33 9.31 20.94
N ASP A 95 5.01 10.44 20.76
CA ASP A 95 4.83 11.33 19.61
C ASP A 95 5.16 10.64 18.30
N PHE A 96 6.26 9.90 18.27
CA PHE A 96 6.67 9.13 17.10
C PHE A 96 5.64 8.04 16.75
N THR A 97 5.15 7.30 17.75
CA THR A 97 4.11 6.29 17.54
C THR A 97 2.83 6.93 16.98
N GLY A 98 2.47 8.13 17.43
CA GLY A 98 1.37 8.89 16.87
C GLY A 98 1.60 9.38 15.43
N ARG A 99 2.86 9.56 15.01
CA ARG A 99 3.26 9.92 13.62
C ARG A 99 3.35 8.72 12.68
N LEU A 100 3.59 7.53 13.20
CA LEU A 100 3.85 6.32 12.42
C LEU A 100 2.79 6.03 11.33
N PRO A 101 1.46 6.11 11.60
CA PRO A 101 0.46 5.87 10.56
C PRO A 101 0.57 6.82 9.37
N ARG A 102 0.93 8.09 9.62
CA ARG A 102 1.11 9.09 8.55
C ARG A 102 2.35 8.82 7.71
N LEU A 103 3.42 8.33 8.33
CA LEU A 103 4.64 7.95 7.61
C LEU A 103 4.39 6.77 6.68
N ILE A 104 3.68 5.75 7.16
CA ILE A 104 3.28 4.60 6.33
C ILE A 104 2.34 5.06 5.21
N GLY A 105 1.31 5.86 5.53
CA GLY A 105 0.39 6.41 4.53
C GLY A 105 1.10 7.20 3.44
N THR A 106 2.08 8.04 3.81
CA THR A 106 2.88 8.79 2.83
C THR A 106 3.67 7.85 1.91
N ARG A 107 4.20 6.73 2.42
CA ARG A 107 4.89 5.75 1.58
C ARG A 107 3.91 5.05 0.65
N ILE A 108 2.75 4.64 1.16
CA ILE A 108 1.66 4.05 0.36
C ILE A 108 1.29 4.97 -0.81
N ASP A 109 1.07 6.26 -0.56
CA ASP A 109 0.74 7.24 -1.61
C ASP A 109 1.82 7.30 -2.72
N VAL A 110 3.10 7.23 -2.33
CA VAL A 110 4.23 7.21 -3.28
C VAL A 110 4.18 5.95 -4.14
N VAL A 111 4.01 4.78 -3.53
CA VAL A 111 3.96 3.51 -4.24
C VAL A 111 2.74 3.45 -5.18
N GLU A 112 1.57 3.90 -4.72
CA GLU A 112 0.38 4.00 -5.56
C GLU A 112 0.61 4.90 -6.79
N ALA A 113 1.32 6.03 -6.60
CA ALA A 113 1.67 6.93 -7.70
C ALA A 113 2.65 6.27 -8.69
N GLU A 114 3.63 5.51 -8.20
CA GLU A 114 4.57 4.74 -9.04
C GLU A 114 3.84 3.66 -9.86
N ILE A 115 2.90 2.94 -9.25
CA ILE A 115 2.05 1.97 -9.93
C ILE A 115 1.22 2.66 -11.02
N LYS A 116 0.51 3.75 -10.70
CA LYS A 116 -0.30 4.51 -11.68
C LYS A 116 0.55 5.04 -12.83
N LYS A 117 1.81 5.42 -12.57
CA LYS A 117 2.75 5.88 -13.59
C LYS A 117 3.20 4.74 -14.52
N LYS A 118 3.48 3.56 -13.97
CA LYS A 118 3.91 2.39 -14.75
C LYS A 118 2.76 1.72 -15.49
N PHE A 119 1.57 1.70 -14.90
CA PHE A 119 0.36 1.08 -15.44
C PHE A 119 -0.76 2.14 -15.58
N PRO A 120 -0.74 2.99 -16.63
CA PRO A 120 -1.75 4.05 -16.81
C PRO A 120 -3.20 3.55 -16.93
N GLN A 121 -3.40 2.26 -17.21
CA GLN A 121 -4.68 1.57 -17.17
C GLN A 121 -5.25 1.41 -15.75
N VAL A 122 -4.40 1.45 -14.70
CA VAL A 122 -4.84 1.46 -13.30
C VAL A 122 -5.24 2.90 -12.93
N LYS A 123 -6.54 3.17 -12.88
CA LYS A 123 -7.05 4.53 -12.55
C LYS A 123 -7.16 4.74 -11.06
N HIS A 124 -7.56 3.70 -10.35
CA HIS A 124 -7.65 3.68 -8.90
C HIS A 124 -6.91 2.46 -8.38
N ILE A 125 -6.10 2.65 -7.35
CA ILE A 125 -5.50 1.60 -6.55
C ILE A 125 -5.63 2.09 -5.12
N ASP A 126 -6.21 1.25 -4.26
CA ASP A 126 -6.34 1.50 -2.84
C ASP A 126 -5.54 0.42 -2.11
N LEU A 127 -4.48 0.81 -1.40
CA LEU A 127 -3.73 -0.06 -0.51
C LEU A 127 -4.20 0.12 0.93
N GLU A 128 -4.70 -0.95 1.55
CA GLU A 128 -5.14 -0.95 2.94
C GLU A 128 -4.17 -1.75 3.81
N ILE A 129 -3.81 -1.25 4.98
CA ILE A 129 -2.96 -2.00 5.91
C ILE A 129 -3.81 -3.08 6.58
N ASN A 130 -3.33 -4.33 6.57
CA ASN A 130 -3.96 -5.46 7.28
C ASN A 130 -3.82 -5.33 8.81
#